data_AF-A0A2A2ICG9-F1
#
_entry.id   AF-A0A2A2ICG9-F1
#
_cell.length_a   1.000
_cell.length_b   1.000
_cell.length_c   1.000
_cell.angle_alpha   90.00
_cell.angle_beta   90.00
_cell.angle_gamma   90.00
#
_symmetry.space_group_name_H-M   'P 1'
#
loop_
_entity.id
_entity.type
_entity.pdbx_description
1 polymer ?
#
loop_
_entity_poly.entity_id
_entity_poly.type
_entity_poly.pdbx_seq_one_letter_code
_entity_poly.pdbx_strand_id
1 'polypeptide(L)'
;MMNKVKIVLFTLDDTYAEYFSNYMRNPENGIKFSTKIYTDENAFRKNTRNQKQHILLTDLEIDTEETKNFDKVINLTGDQINQTEKELVIFKYQPLKELLSQVLAAYYEANGKLAAMVNGKQKETVISFYSGSAGSGKTLFSLCLAKHLAMQEKNVFYLNLEQLHTTYLFFKEEKESSVEVFYYLKNNVERLISKIELLKSRDSLTNIEYFSLPVLPEEMEIITSEQINILIQALKETQNYDYIIIDLDSSIHERNIAAMENSDEVFWVLNSDEASLAKSQYILDNDVLDINMDKTKIHYVLNKVGSSVFEGFNSYNFSIETHVPFNAHWLEISEQTKVLEDTLIGEQLSKLFEKNPDIFSEVAAVES
;
A
#
# COMPACT_ATOMS: atom_id res chain seq x y z
N MET A 1 17.78 -9.66 -12.61
CA MET A 1 16.95 -10.88 -12.52
C MET A 1 16.74 -11.19 -11.05
N MET A 2 15.50 -11.13 -10.55
CA MET A 2 15.14 -11.53 -9.18
C MET A 2 15.50 -13.00 -8.93
N ASN A 3 16.08 -13.31 -7.77
CA ASN A 3 16.20 -14.70 -7.32
C ASN A 3 14.83 -15.16 -6.79
N LYS A 4 14.19 -16.10 -7.49
CA LYS A 4 12.92 -16.69 -7.06
C LYS A 4 13.04 -17.31 -5.66
N VAL A 5 11.99 -17.19 -4.84
CA VAL A 5 11.94 -17.87 -3.54
C VAL A 5 11.76 -19.37 -3.78
N LYS A 6 12.71 -20.18 -3.33
CA LYS A 6 12.68 -21.64 -3.47
C LYS A 6 11.84 -22.25 -2.37
N ILE A 7 10.65 -22.73 -2.74
CA ILE A 7 9.73 -23.41 -1.83
C ILE A 7 9.78 -24.90 -2.11
N VAL A 8 9.92 -25.69 -1.06
CA VAL A 8 9.71 -27.13 -1.12
C VAL A 8 8.52 -27.50 -0.28
N LEU A 9 7.54 -28.12 -0.93
CA LEU A 9 6.45 -28.80 -0.25
C LEU A 9 6.81 -30.28 -0.13
N PHE A 10 6.80 -30.80 1.09
CA PHE A 10 6.88 -32.23 1.35
C PHE A 10 5.63 -32.67 2.13
N THR A 11 4.82 -33.53 1.53
CA THR A 11 3.56 -33.99 2.13
C THR A 11 3.22 -35.37 1.58
N LEU A 12 2.65 -36.26 2.40
CA LEU A 12 2.15 -37.56 1.91
C LEU A 12 0.72 -37.48 1.34
N ASP A 13 0.12 -36.29 1.35
CA ASP A 13 -1.20 -36.03 0.76
C ASP A 13 -1.06 -35.64 -0.71
N ASP A 14 -1.19 -36.63 -1.59
CA ASP A 14 -1.11 -36.45 -3.05
C ASP A 14 -2.16 -35.45 -3.57
N THR A 15 -3.34 -35.38 -2.94
CA THR A 15 -4.42 -34.47 -3.36
C THR A 15 -4.04 -33.02 -3.07
N TYR A 16 -3.52 -32.77 -1.86
CA TYR A 16 -3.03 -31.45 -1.49
C TYR A 16 -1.82 -31.03 -2.34
N ALA A 17 -0.90 -31.97 -2.60
CA ALA A 17 0.25 -31.74 -3.47
C ALA A 17 -0.17 -31.32 -4.88
N GLU A 18 -1.19 -31.98 -5.46
CA GLU A 18 -1.72 -31.63 -6.78
C GLU A 18 -2.40 -30.25 -6.77
N TYR A 19 -3.20 -29.95 -5.74
CA TYR A 19 -3.85 -28.65 -5.58
C TYR A 19 -2.81 -27.51 -5.49
N PHE A 20 -1.78 -27.68 -4.67
CA PHE A 20 -0.68 -26.73 -4.53
C PHE A 20 0.10 -26.56 -5.85
N SER A 21 0.36 -27.67 -6.55
CA SER A 21 1.02 -27.67 -7.86
C SER A 21 0.26 -26.85 -8.89
N ASN A 22 -1.07 -27.04 -8.99
CA ASN A 22 -1.94 -26.29 -9.89
C ASN A 22 -1.87 -24.79 -9.65
N TYR A 23 -1.94 -24.37 -8.38
CA TYR A 23 -1.87 -22.96 -8.02
C TYR A 23 -0.50 -22.33 -8.35
N MET A 24 0.59 -23.06 -8.09
CA MET A 24 1.96 -22.60 -8.37
C MET A 24 2.28 -22.49 -9.86
N ARG A 25 1.54 -23.17 -10.74
CA ARG A 25 1.68 -23.07 -12.20
C ARG A 25 1.18 -21.74 -12.78
N ASN A 26 0.45 -20.94 -12.02
CA ASN A 26 0.03 -19.61 -12.48
C ASN A 26 1.28 -18.74 -12.82
N PRO A 27 1.34 -18.11 -14.01
CA PRO A 27 2.47 -17.28 -14.42
C PRO A 27 2.93 -16.25 -13.38
N GLU A 28 2.01 -15.62 -12.66
CA GLU A 28 2.35 -14.63 -11.60
C GLU A 28 3.15 -15.27 -10.46
N ASN A 29 2.79 -16.50 -10.09
CA ASN A 29 3.50 -17.28 -9.07
C ASN A 29 4.83 -17.79 -9.61
N GLY A 30 4.89 -18.16 -10.89
CA GLY A 30 6.11 -18.62 -11.55
C GLY A 30 7.21 -17.57 -11.62
N ILE A 31 6.87 -16.27 -11.57
CA ILE A 31 7.84 -15.17 -11.50
C ILE A 31 8.46 -15.07 -10.09
N LYS A 32 7.65 -15.27 -9.04
CA LYS A 32 8.03 -15.09 -7.64
C LYS A 32 8.68 -16.34 -7.02
N PHE A 33 8.21 -17.52 -7.39
CA PHE A 33 8.54 -18.78 -6.72
C PHE A 33 9.21 -19.79 -7.65
N SER A 34 10.09 -20.59 -7.05
CA SER A 34 10.63 -21.81 -7.64
C SER A 34 10.22 -22.97 -6.75
N THR A 35 9.16 -23.68 -7.13
CA THR A 35 8.54 -24.71 -6.29
C THR A 35 9.01 -26.12 -6.67
N LYS A 36 9.36 -26.93 -5.68
CA LYS A 36 9.46 -28.40 -5.83
C LYS A 36 8.49 -29.06 -4.86
N ILE A 37 7.85 -30.14 -5.30
CA ILE A 37 6.87 -30.87 -4.49
C ILE A 37 7.32 -32.32 -4.44
N TYR A 38 7.35 -32.89 -3.23
CA TYR A 38 7.67 -34.28 -2.99
C TYR A 38 6.52 -34.92 -2.22
N THR A 39 6.13 -36.12 -2.65
CA THR A 39 5.17 -36.98 -1.94
C THR A 39 5.79 -38.32 -1.53
N ASP A 40 7.10 -38.48 -1.74
CA ASP A 40 7.90 -39.63 -1.34
C ASP A 40 9.13 -39.15 -0.57
N GLU A 41 9.38 -39.79 0.57
CA GLU A 41 10.46 -39.42 1.49
C GLU A 41 11.85 -39.65 0.89
N ASN A 42 12.04 -40.75 0.15
CA ASN A 42 13.33 -41.04 -0.49
C ASN A 42 13.66 -39.99 -1.57
N ALA A 43 12.66 -39.57 -2.34
CA ALA A 43 12.79 -38.52 -3.34
C ALA A 43 13.07 -37.16 -2.70
N PHE A 44 12.39 -36.82 -1.59
CA PHE A 44 12.67 -35.62 -0.82
C PHE A 44 14.13 -35.60 -0.37
N ARG A 45 14.55 -36.60 0.43
CA ARG A 45 15.91 -36.70 0.99
C ARG A 45 16.98 -36.67 -0.08
N LYS A 46 16.81 -37.42 -1.18
CA LYS A 46 17.79 -37.48 -2.28
C LYS A 46 18.00 -36.13 -2.98
N ASN A 47 16.93 -35.35 -3.14
CA ASN A 47 16.97 -34.12 -3.95
C ASN A 47 17.15 -32.83 -3.13
N THR A 48 17.05 -32.89 -1.80
CA THR A 48 17.31 -31.76 -0.90
C THR A 48 18.66 -31.84 -0.20
N ARG A 49 19.26 -33.05 -0.12
CA ARG A 49 20.58 -33.27 0.47
C ARG A 49 21.64 -32.38 -0.20
N ASN A 50 22.34 -31.60 0.64
CA ASN A 50 23.42 -30.67 0.25
C ASN A 50 23.01 -29.53 -0.68
N GLN A 51 21.70 -29.21 -0.80
CA GLN A 51 21.23 -28.04 -1.54
C GLN A 51 20.60 -27.05 -0.58
N LYS A 52 21.19 -25.85 -0.46
CA LYS A 52 20.54 -24.75 0.27
C LYS A 52 19.26 -24.32 -0.44
N GLN A 53 18.17 -24.30 0.31
CA GLN A 53 16.83 -23.93 -0.14
C GLN A 53 16.23 -22.94 0.86
N HIS A 54 15.24 -22.17 0.43
CA HIS A 54 14.72 -21.09 1.27
C HIS A 54 13.69 -21.61 2.27
N ILE A 55 12.66 -22.34 1.81
CA ILE A 55 11.52 -22.70 2.64
C ILE A 55 11.17 -24.18 2.47
N LEU A 56 11.00 -24.88 3.60
CA LEU A 56 10.31 -26.17 3.68
C LEU A 56 8.91 -25.98 4.25
N LEU A 57 7.90 -26.43 3.51
CA LEU A 57 6.51 -26.59 3.96
C LEU A 57 6.25 -28.08 4.12
N THR A 58 5.83 -28.51 5.32
CA THR A 58 5.59 -29.92 5.61
C THR A 58 4.46 -30.10 6.63
N ASP A 59 3.65 -31.13 6.49
CA ASP A 59 2.70 -31.59 7.52
C ASP A 59 3.21 -32.83 8.28
N LEU A 60 4.48 -33.18 8.06
CA LEU A 60 5.16 -34.33 8.63
C LEU A 60 6.24 -33.87 9.61
N GLU A 61 6.53 -34.68 10.62
CA GLU A 61 7.71 -34.50 11.46
C GLU A 61 8.97 -34.89 10.68
N ILE A 62 9.92 -33.94 10.56
CA ILE A 62 11.16 -34.09 9.80
C ILE A 62 12.36 -34.03 10.74
N ASP A 63 13.33 -34.91 10.51
CA ASP A 63 14.58 -34.95 11.28
C ASP A 63 15.34 -33.61 11.21
N THR A 64 15.84 -33.15 12.36
CA THR A 64 16.54 -31.86 12.49
C THR A 64 17.80 -31.72 11.62
N GLU A 65 18.43 -32.82 11.22
CA GLU A 65 19.57 -32.79 10.28
C GLU A 65 19.14 -32.47 8.84
N GLU A 66 17.92 -32.87 8.45
CA GLU A 66 17.40 -32.65 7.10
C GLU A 66 16.91 -31.20 6.92
N THR A 67 16.41 -30.59 8.00
CA THR A 67 15.94 -29.21 8.03
C THR A 67 17.05 -28.16 7.95
N LYS A 68 18.30 -28.49 8.30
CA LYS A 68 19.46 -27.56 8.22
C LYS A 68 19.75 -27.02 6.82
N ASN A 69 19.25 -27.68 5.78
CA ASN A 69 19.40 -27.23 4.40
C ASN A 69 18.40 -26.12 4.02
N PHE A 70 17.48 -25.78 4.92
CA PHE A 70 16.45 -24.77 4.72
C PHE A 70 16.68 -23.57 5.62
N ASP A 71 16.52 -22.37 5.06
CA ASP A 71 16.57 -21.13 5.82
C ASP A 71 15.34 -20.99 6.76
N LYS A 72 14.20 -21.61 6.42
CA LYS A 72 12.99 -21.68 7.25
C LYS A 72 12.23 -22.99 7.04
N VAL A 73 11.75 -23.58 8.13
CA VAL A 73 10.82 -24.72 8.11
C VAL A 73 9.50 -24.29 8.73
N ILE A 74 8.40 -24.67 8.10
CA ILE A 74 7.04 -24.34 8.51
C ILE A 74 6.21 -25.62 8.50
N ASN A 75 5.63 -25.93 9.65
CA ASN A 75 4.72 -27.05 9.82
C ASN A 75 3.29 -26.62 9.45
N LEU A 76 2.69 -27.33 8.50
CA LEU A 76 1.31 -27.15 8.10
C LEU A 76 0.41 -28.06 8.95
N THR A 77 -0.62 -27.52 9.59
CA THR A 77 -1.56 -28.31 10.40
C THR A 77 -2.94 -28.43 9.74
N GLY A 78 -3.57 -29.59 9.94
CA GLY A 78 -4.98 -29.82 9.60
C GLY A 78 -5.95 -29.52 10.76
N ASP A 79 -5.48 -29.57 12.01
CA ASP A 79 -6.32 -29.52 13.22
C ASP A 79 -5.97 -28.32 14.12
N GLN A 80 -7.00 -27.72 14.74
CA GLN A 80 -6.88 -26.59 15.68
C GLN A 80 -6.48 -27.01 17.10
N ILE A 81 -6.19 -28.29 17.35
CA ILE A 81 -6.11 -28.86 18.69
C ILE A 81 -4.69 -29.33 18.98
N ASN A 82 -3.82 -28.40 19.39
CA ASN A 82 -2.80 -28.56 20.44
C ASN A 82 -1.75 -27.44 20.30
N GLN A 83 -1.69 -26.62 21.34
CA GLN A 83 -0.95 -25.36 21.37
C GLN A 83 0.42 -25.54 22.01
N THR A 84 1.43 -24.92 21.41
CA THR A 84 2.52 -24.28 22.16
C THR A 84 2.73 -22.89 21.57
N GLU A 85 2.69 -21.86 22.41
CA GLU A 85 2.63 -20.42 22.07
C GLU A 85 3.87 -19.85 21.33
N LYS A 86 4.79 -20.71 20.86
CA LYS A 86 6.10 -20.31 20.31
C LYS A 86 6.31 -20.60 18.83
N GLU A 87 5.44 -21.37 18.17
CA GLU A 87 5.60 -21.69 16.75
C GLU A 87 4.48 -21.09 15.89
N LEU A 88 4.85 -20.56 14.74
CA LEU A 88 3.93 -19.96 13.77
C LEU A 88 3.16 -21.11 13.08
N VAL A 89 1.88 -21.24 13.41
CA VAL A 89 1.00 -22.31 12.90
C VAL A 89 0.33 -21.85 11.61
N ILE A 90 0.52 -22.59 10.52
CA ILE A 90 -0.15 -22.33 9.22
C ILE A 90 -1.11 -23.48 8.92
N PHE A 91 -2.39 -23.18 8.69
CA PHE A 91 -3.40 -24.19 8.38
C PHE A 91 -3.32 -24.64 6.90
N LYS A 92 -3.48 -25.93 6.63
CA LYS A 92 -3.50 -26.47 5.25
C LYS A 92 -4.71 -26.00 4.46
N TYR A 93 -5.88 -25.96 5.09
CA TYR A 93 -7.18 -25.78 4.42
C TYR A 93 -7.63 -24.32 4.43
N GLN A 94 -6.90 -23.48 3.71
CA GLN A 94 -7.20 -22.06 3.49
C GLN A 94 -6.84 -21.69 2.04
N PRO A 95 -7.30 -20.54 1.53
CA PRO A 95 -6.87 -20.05 0.21
C PRO A 95 -5.34 -20.01 0.08
N LEU A 96 -4.78 -20.62 -0.98
CA LEU A 96 -3.31 -20.72 -1.13
C LEU A 96 -2.60 -19.37 -1.24
N LYS A 97 -3.31 -18.32 -1.69
CA LYS A 97 -2.81 -16.95 -1.65
C LYS A 97 -2.47 -16.53 -0.22
N GLU A 98 -3.39 -16.75 0.71
CA GLU A 98 -3.25 -16.38 2.12
C GLU A 98 -2.18 -17.24 2.81
N LEU A 99 -2.18 -18.55 2.53
CA LEU A 99 -1.15 -19.46 3.01
C LEU A 99 0.25 -19.00 2.58
N LEU A 100 0.45 -18.66 1.31
CA LEU A 100 1.75 -18.21 0.81
C LEU A 100 2.16 -16.85 1.38
N SER A 101 1.22 -15.95 1.64
CA SER A 101 1.51 -14.69 2.34
C SER A 101 2.04 -14.95 3.75
N GLN A 102 1.40 -15.86 4.52
CA GLN A 102 1.86 -16.25 5.86
C GLN A 102 3.24 -16.92 5.81
N VAL A 103 3.47 -17.79 4.82
CA VAL A 103 4.75 -18.46 4.59
C VAL A 103 5.87 -17.46 4.31
N LEU A 104 5.61 -16.48 3.45
CA LEU A 104 6.58 -15.44 3.11
C LEU A 104 6.89 -14.55 4.31
N ALA A 105 5.88 -14.12 5.06
CA ALA A 105 6.06 -13.33 6.28
C ALA A 105 6.99 -14.06 7.26
N ALA A 106 6.71 -15.34 7.54
CA ALA A 106 7.51 -16.17 8.44
C ALA A 106 8.96 -16.39 7.95
N TYR A 107 9.17 -16.45 6.64
CA TYR A 107 10.50 -16.57 6.04
C TYR A 107 11.31 -15.27 6.16
N TYR A 108 10.71 -14.12 5.87
CA TYR A 108 11.42 -12.83 5.90
C TYR A 108 11.71 -12.36 7.32
N GLU A 109 10.79 -12.59 8.26
CA GLU A 109 10.99 -12.35 9.69
C GLU A 109 12.23 -13.11 10.20
N ALA A 110 12.34 -14.40 9.89
CA ALA A 110 13.45 -15.24 10.31
C ALA A 110 14.81 -14.88 9.68
N ASN A 111 14.80 -14.18 8.54
CA ASN A 111 16.00 -13.90 7.76
C ASN A 111 16.42 -12.42 7.76
N GLY A 112 15.73 -11.56 8.53
CA GLY A 112 16.07 -10.13 8.64
C GLY A 112 16.09 -9.38 7.29
N LYS A 113 15.33 -9.88 6.31
CA LYS A 113 15.41 -9.51 4.89
C LYS A 113 14.12 -8.88 4.35
N LEU A 114 13.39 -8.15 5.18
CA LEU A 114 12.30 -7.27 4.71
C LEU A 114 12.79 -6.27 3.64
N ALA A 115 14.07 -5.86 3.70
CA ALA A 115 14.67 -4.91 2.77
C ALA A 115 15.20 -5.49 1.43
N ALA A 116 15.22 -6.81 1.21
CA ALA A 116 15.97 -7.43 0.10
C ALA A 116 15.13 -7.83 -1.14
N MET A 117 13.89 -7.39 -1.26
CA MET A 117 12.98 -7.71 -2.38
C MET A 117 13.00 -6.69 -3.55
N VAL A 118 14.07 -5.91 -3.69
CA VAL A 118 14.11 -4.71 -4.56
C VAL A 118 14.10 -4.93 -6.08
N ASN A 119 14.27 -6.13 -6.65
CA ASN A 119 14.62 -6.23 -8.08
C ASN A 119 13.61 -6.87 -9.04
N GLY A 120 12.34 -6.47 -8.97
CA GLY A 120 11.42 -6.75 -10.09
C GLY A 120 9.93 -6.42 -9.93
N LYS A 121 9.46 -5.93 -8.79
CA LYS A 121 8.23 -5.13 -8.74
C LYS A 121 8.60 -3.66 -8.98
N GLN A 122 7.77 -2.91 -9.71
CA GLN A 122 7.82 -1.46 -9.61
C GLN A 122 7.69 -1.12 -8.12
N LYS A 123 8.59 -0.26 -7.61
CA LYS A 123 8.54 0.24 -6.24
C LYS A 123 7.12 0.77 -5.99
N GLU A 124 6.49 0.36 -4.89
CA GLU A 124 5.22 0.92 -4.45
C GLU A 124 5.34 2.43 -4.40
N THR A 125 4.40 3.15 -5.03
CA THR A 125 4.40 4.61 -5.06
C THR A 125 3.48 5.13 -3.96
N VAL A 126 4.05 5.84 -2.98
CA VAL A 126 3.30 6.47 -1.89
C VAL A 126 2.94 7.90 -2.30
N ILE A 127 1.66 8.23 -2.25
CA ILE A 127 1.14 9.54 -2.69
C ILE A 127 0.34 10.16 -1.56
N SER A 128 0.75 11.32 -1.07
CA SER A 128 0.01 12.07 -0.05
C SER A 128 -0.80 13.23 -0.63
N PHE A 129 -1.96 13.52 -0.05
CA PHE A 129 -2.78 14.68 -0.36
C PHE A 129 -2.82 15.62 0.85
N TYR A 130 -2.35 16.85 0.68
CA TYR A 130 -2.29 17.87 1.73
C TYR A 130 -2.87 19.20 1.27
N SER A 131 -3.34 20.00 2.22
CA SER A 131 -3.72 21.40 2.02
C SER A 131 -3.67 22.15 3.34
N GLY A 132 -3.24 23.42 3.35
CA GLY A 132 -3.39 24.28 4.52
C GLY A 132 -4.85 24.70 4.81
N SER A 133 -5.82 24.24 3.99
CA SER A 133 -7.23 24.59 4.11
C SER A 133 -8.13 23.36 4.10
N ALA A 134 -8.99 23.28 5.11
CA ALA A 134 -10.09 22.32 5.13
C ALA A 134 -11.07 22.57 3.96
N GLY A 135 -11.72 21.52 3.48
CA GLY A 135 -12.69 21.61 2.38
C GLY A 135 -12.08 21.98 1.02
N SER A 136 -10.76 21.80 0.84
CA SER A 136 -10.07 22.00 -0.44
C SER A 136 -10.28 20.87 -1.45
N GLY A 137 -10.88 19.75 -1.04
CA GLY A 137 -11.17 18.61 -1.90
C GLY A 137 -10.16 17.47 -1.83
N LYS A 138 -9.23 17.48 -0.86
CA LYS A 138 -8.20 16.44 -0.65
C LYS A 138 -8.75 15.02 -0.73
N THR A 139 -9.74 14.71 0.13
CA THR A 139 -10.42 13.41 0.20
C THR A 139 -11.06 13.00 -1.12
N LEU A 140 -11.72 13.93 -1.81
CA LEU A 140 -12.33 13.62 -3.10
C LEU A 140 -11.26 13.32 -4.15
N PHE A 141 -10.19 14.12 -4.20
CA PHE A 141 -9.12 13.98 -5.20
C PHE A 141 -8.31 12.70 -4.98
N SER A 142 -8.00 12.39 -3.72
CA SER A 142 -7.30 11.16 -3.34
C SER A 142 -8.11 9.93 -3.73
N LEU A 143 -9.43 9.94 -3.50
CA LEU A 143 -10.32 8.84 -3.89
C LEU A 143 -10.57 8.76 -5.39
N CYS A 144 -10.68 9.89 -6.11
CA CYS A 144 -10.76 9.91 -7.57
C CYS A 144 -9.50 9.31 -8.20
N LEU A 145 -8.31 9.67 -7.70
CA LEU A 145 -7.05 9.07 -8.13
C LEU A 145 -6.99 7.57 -7.81
N ALA A 146 -7.39 7.19 -6.58
CA ALA A 146 -7.45 5.79 -6.17
C ALA A 146 -8.35 4.96 -7.09
N LYS A 147 -9.54 5.48 -7.42
CA LYS A 147 -10.50 4.84 -8.33
C LYS A 147 -9.90 4.70 -9.73
N HIS A 148 -9.31 5.78 -10.25
CA HIS A 148 -8.70 5.76 -11.57
C HIS A 148 -7.61 4.68 -11.68
N LEU A 149 -6.70 4.61 -10.70
CA LEU A 149 -5.64 3.62 -10.67
C LEU A 149 -6.18 2.20 -10.51
N ALA A 150 -7.19 1.99 -9.66
CA ALA A 150 -7.84 0.69 -9.50
C ALA A 150 -8.54 0.22 -10.78
N MET A 151 -9.14 1.14 -11.55
CA MET A 151 -9.69 0.86 -12.89
C MET A 151 -8.62 0.47 -13.92
N GLN A 152 -7.36 0.83 -13.71
CA GLN A 152 -6.19 0.39 -14.49
C GLN A 152 -5.57 -0.91 -13.93
N GLU A 153 -6.35 -1.70 -13.18
CA GLU A 153 -5.95 -2.96 -12.55
C GLU A 153 -4.75 -2.83 -11.58
N LYS A 154 -4.52 -1.63 -11.05
CA LYS A 154 -3.53 -1.40 -9.99
C LYS A 154 -4.11 -1.76 -8.64
N ASN A 155 -3.28 -2.34 -7.78
CA ASN A 155 -3.65 -2.61 -6.39
C ASN A 155 -3.44 -1.32 -5.59
N VAL A 156 -4.51 -0.74 -5.07
CA VAL A 156 -4.47 0.56 -4.37
C VAL A 156 -4.88 0.38 -2.92
N PHE A 157 -4.06 0.92 -2.01
CA PHE A 157 -4.44 1.12 -0.62
C PHE A 157 -4.76 2.58 -0.35
N TYR A 158 -5.92 2.88 0.24
CA TYR A 158 -6.29 4.20 0.71
C TYR A 158 -6.17 4.27 2.24
N LEU A 159 -5.37 5.24 2.71
CA LEU A 159 -5.12 5.49 4.12
C LEU A 159 -5.54 6.92 4.47
N ASN A 160 -6.60 7.08 5.27
CA ASN A 160 -6.98 8.39 5.78
C ASN A 160 -6.38 8.63 7.18
N LEU A 161 -5.71 9.77 7.35
CA LEU A 161 -5.05 10.22 8.58
C LEU A 161 -5.63 11.56 9.11
N GLU A 162 -6.84 11.93 8.68
CA GLU A 162 -7.57 13.07 9.25
C GLU A 162 -8.10 12.72 10.66
N GLN A 163 -8.08 13.70 11.57
CA GLN A 163 -8.71 13.52 12.90
C GLN A 163 -10.22 13.26 12.77
N LEU A 164 -10.85 13.98 11.85
CA LEU A 164 -12.28 13.92 11.56
C LEU A 164 -12.48 13.53 10.10
N HIS A 165 -12.31 12.24 9.83
CA HIS A 165 -12.51 11.70 8.48
C HIS A 165 -13.98 11.33 8.22
N THR A 166 -14.33 11.28 6.94
CA THR A 166 -15.67 10.91 6.46
C THR A 166 -15.63 9.72 5.52
N THR A 167 -14.64 8.83 5.69
CA THR A 167 -14.37 7.67 4.81
C THR A 167 -15.62 6.81 4.59
N TYR A 168 -16.46 6.67 5.62
CA TYR A 168 -17.72 5.92 5.59
C TYR A 168 -18.77 6.48 4.60
N LEU A 169 -18.62 7.72 4.11
CA LEU A 169 -19.49 8.29 3.07
C LEU A 169 -19.11 7.84 1.66
N PHE A 170 -17.89 7.32 1.47
CA PHE A 170 -17.34 6.96 0.16
C PHE A 170 -17.37 5.46 -0.08
N PHE A 171 -17.04 4.68 0.95
CA PHE A 171 -17.01 3.22 0.89
C PHE A 171 -18.21 2.60 1.57
N LYS A 172 -18.67 1.48 1.04
CA LYS A 172 -19.68 0.67 1.71
C LYS A 172 -18.99 -0.31 2.64
N GLU A 173 -19.19 -0.16 3.95
CA GLU A 173 -18.56 -1.04 4.94
C GLU A 173 -19.06 -2.49 4.79
N GLU A 174 -18.15 -3.40 4.44
CA GLU A 174 -18.44 -4.85 4.36
C GLU A 174 -17.91 -5.62 5.58
N LYS A 175 -17.08 -5.00 6.42
CA LYS A 175 -16.36 -5.65 7.53
C LYS A 175 -16.34 -4.78 8.78
N GLU A 176 -16.14 -5.43 9.94
CA GLU A 176 -15.94 -4.79 11.23
C GLU A 176 -14.74 -3.80 11.24
N SER A 177 -14.82 -2.85 12.16
CA SER A 177 -13.88 -1.73 12.31
C SER A 177 -12.40 -2.16 12.42
N SER A 178 -11.52 -1.46 11.71
CA SER A 178 -10.06 -1.64 11.76
C SER A 178 -9.42 -0.98 13.00
N VAL A 179 -10.16 -0.82 14.10
CA VAL A 179 -9.69 -0.12 15.32
C VAL A 179 -8.42 -0.73 15.92
N GLU A 180 -8.22 -2.04 15.74
CA GLU A 180 -7.02 -2.74 16.19
C GLU A 180 -5.72 -2.19 15.58
N VAL A 181 -5.77 -1.49 14.44
CA VAL A 181 -4.59 -0.80 13.88
C VAL A 181 -3.96 0.12 14.92
N PHE A 182 -4.75 0.91 15.65
CA PHE A 182 -4.23 1.77 16.72
C PHE A 182 -3.58 0.98 17.86
N TYR A 183 -4.17 -0.18 18.21
CA TYR A 183 -3.61 -1.05 19.23
C TYR A 183 -2.22 -1.59 18.82
N TYR A 184 -2.07 -2.06 17.59
CA TYR A 184 -0.78 -2.56 17.09
C TYR A 184 0.26 -1.45 16.98
N LEU A 185 -0.12 -0.26 16.52
CA LEU A 185 0.79 0.90 16.46
C LEU A 185 1.29 1.32 17.85
N LYS A 186 0.49 1.17 18.89
CA LYS A 186 0.89 1.50 20.27
C LYS A 186 1.70 0.40 20.97
N ASN A 187 1.35 -0.86 20.75
CA ASN A 187 1.81 -1.95 21.63
C ASN A 187 2.67 -3.02 20.94
N ASN A 188 2.51 -3.22 19.63
CA ASN A 188 3.19 -4.30 18.93
C ASN A 188 3.29 -4.06 17.42
N VAL A 189 4.21 -3.16 17.08
CA VAL A 189 4.50 -2.71 15.73
C VAL A 189 4.91 -3.87 14.81
N GLU A 190 5.76 -4.78 15.28
CA GLU A 190 6.26 -5.91 14.49
C GLU A 190 5.14 -6.84 14.03
N ARG A 191 4.07 -6.98 14.83
CA ARG A 191 2.90 -7.78 14.46
C ARG A 191 1.97 -7.11 13.45
N LEU A 192 2.04 -5.79 13.29
CA LEU A 192 1.13 -5.05 12.39
C LEU A 192 1.17 -5.62 10.96
N ILE A 193 2.38 -5.85 10.42
CA ILE A 193 2.58 -6.39 9.06
C ILE A 193 1.80 -7.68 8.85
N SER A 194 1.92 -8.63 9.79
CA SER A 194 1.24 -9.92 9.73
C SER A 194 -0.29 -9.83 9.84
N LYS A 195 -0.82 -8.70 10.32
CA LYS A 195 -2.24 -8.46 10.57
C LYS A 195 -2.92 -7.57 9.53
N ILE A 196 -2.18 -6.86 8.66
CA ILE A 196 -2.76 -5.95 7.66
C ILE A 196 -3.87 -6.61 6.84
N GLU A 197 -3.67 -7.84 6.35
CA GLU A 197 -4.69 -8.56 5.58
C GLU A 197 -5.98 -8.80 6.37
N LEU A 198 -5.86 -9.03 7.68
CA LEU A 198 -7.00 -9.20 8.59
C LEU A 198 -7.62 -7.86 9.00
N LEU A 199 -6.87 -6.77 8.97
CA LEU A 199 -7.33 -5.45 9.41
C LEU A 199 -7.93 -4.63 8.28
N LYS A 200 -7.52 -4.85 7.03
CA LYS A 200 -8.05 -4.11 5.89
C LYS A 200 -9.47 -4.54 5.51
N SER A 201 -10.16 -3.61 4.90
CA SER A 201 -11.41 -3.76 4.16
C SER A 201 -11.17 -3.51 2.67
N ARG A 202 -12.13 -3.90 1.84
CA ARG A 202 -12.10 -3.66 0.40
C ARG A 202 -13.45 -3.16 -0.05
N ASP A 203 -13.48 -2.06 -0.78
CA ASP A 203 -14.71 -1.56 -1.38
C ASP A 203 -15.05 -2.36 -2.64
N SER A 204 -16.24 -2.95 -2.68
CA SER A 204 -16.67 -3.83 -3.77
C SER A 204 -16.96 -3.11 -5.09
N LEU A 205 -17.18 -1.79 -5.06
CA LEU A 205 -17.46 -1.01 -6.26
C LEU A 205 -16.18 -0.57 -6.97
N THR A 206 -15.14 -0.22 -6.20
CA THR A 206 -13.90 0.37 -6.71
C THR A 206 -12.69 -0.55 -6.62
N ASN A 207 -12.77 -1.65 -5.88
CA ASN A 207 -11.64 -2.53 -5.51
C ASN A 207 -10.53 -1.86 -4.68
N ILE A 208 -10.78 -0.66 -4.14
CA ILE A 208 -9.84 0.03 -3.26
C ILE A 208 -9.82 -0.68 -1.91
N GLU A 209 -8.62 -1.01 -1.42
CA GLU A 209 -8.42 -1.52 -0.08
C GLU A 209 -8.14 -0.37 0.89
N TYR A 210 -8.63 -0.46 2.12
CA TYR A 210 -8.51 0.61 3.10
C TYR A 210 -8.64 0.08 4.53
N PHE A 211 -8.27 0.88 5.53
CA PHE A 211 -8.66 0.61 6.91
C PHE A 211 -9.99 1.30 7.22
N SER A 212 -10.98 0.51 7.67
CA SER A 212 -12.26 1.02 8.18
C SER A 212 -12.07 1.53 9.61
N LEU A 213 -11.26 2.59 9.76
CA LEU A 213 -10.94 3.18 11.06
C LEU A 213 -12.18 3.89 11.61
N PRO A 214 -12.52 3.71 12.89
CA PRO A 214 -13.53 4.54 13.53
C PRO A 214 -13.02 5.99 13.64
N VAL A 215 -13.93 6.96 13.74
CA VAL A 215 -13.55 8.36 13.98
C VAL A 215 -13.14 8.53 15.44
N LEU A 216 -11.83 8.54 15.71
CA LEU A 216 -11.24 8.68 17.04
C LEU A 216 -10.22 9.83 17.03
N PRO A 217 -10.66 11.10 17.17
CA PRO A 217 -9.78 12.26 17.08
C PRO A 217 -8.66 12.25 18.12
N GLU A 218 -8.97 11.79 19.33
CA GLU A 218 -8.01 11.67 20.44
C GLU A 218 -6.88 10.69 20.12
N GLU A 219 -7.18 9.60 19.41
CA GLU A 219 -6.18 8.63 18.96
C GLU A 219 -5.30 9.19 17.83
N MET A 220 -5.91 9.95 16.89
CA MET A 220 -5.17 10.61 15.80
C MET A 220 -4.35 11.82 16.25
N GLU A 221 -4.70 12.45 17.37
CA GLU A 221 -3.93 13.56 17.95
C GLU A 221 -2.63 13.07 18.61
N ILE A 222 -2.64 11.88 19.20
CA ILE A 222 -1.45 11.36 19.90
C ILE A 222 -0.58 10.44 19.03
N ILE A 223 -0.94 10.24 17.75
CA ILE A 223 -0.17 9.40 16.85
C ILE A 223 1.15 10.08 16.48
N THR A 224 2.26 9.39 16.71
CA THR A 224 3.60 9.96 16.52
C THR A 224 4.11 9.78 15.10
N SER A 225 5.12 10.57 14.72
CA SER A 225 5.83 10.40 13.43
C SER A 225 6.37 8.99 13.25
N GLU A 226 6.92 8.39 14.32
CA GLU A 226 7.45 7.02 14.30
C GLU A 226 6.35 6.00 13.95
N GLN A 227 5.17 6.14 14.54
CA GLN A 227 4.03 5.27 14.26
C GLN A 227 3.54 5.40 12.82
N ILE A 228 3.54 6.60 12.25
CA ILE A 228 3.20 6.81 10.83
C ILE A 228 4.25 6.17 9.90
N ASN A 229 5.54 6.35 10.19
CA ASN A 229 6.63 5.72 9.44
C ASN A 229 6.46 4.20 9.41
N ILE A 230 6.19 3.63 10.58
CA ILE A 230 5.92 2.20 10.75
C ILE A 230 4.70 1.76 9.95
N LEU A 231 3.59 2.50 10.02
CA LEU A 231 2.35 2.14 9.34
C LEU A 231 2.54 2.08 7.83
N ILE A 232 3.16 3.13 7.26
CA ILE A 232 3.44 3.21 5.82
C ILE A 232 4.43 2.12 5.41
N GLN A 233 5.48 1.90 6.20
CA GLN A 233 6.45 0.85 5.94
C GLN A 233 5.81 -0.54 5.98
N ALA A 234 4.92 -0.81 6.95
CA ALA A 234 4.22 -2.08 7.04
C ALA A 234 3.32 -2.33 5.82
N LEU A 235 2.62 -1.29 5.33
CA LEU A 235 1.84 -1.37 4.10
C LEU A 235 2.71 -1.70 2.89
N LYS A 236 3.87 -1.05 2.75
CA LYS A 236 4.85 -1.33 1.67
C LYS A 236 5.39 -2.75 1.75
N GLU A 237 5.70 -3.23 2.96
CA GLU A 237 6.26 -4.57 3.18
C GLU A 237 5.28 -5.70 2.84
N THR A 238 3.98 -5.44 2.80
CA THR A 238 3.01 -6.43 2.28
C THR A 238 3.25 -6.76 0.81
N GLN A 239 3.81 -5.81 0.05
CA GLN A 239 3.98 -5.89 -1.41
C GLN A 239 2.71 -6.27 -2.15
N ASN A 240 1.55 -5.94 -1.59
CA ASN A 240 0.26 -6.18 -2.23
C ASN A 240 -0.22 -4.97 -3.03
N TYR A 241 0.42 -3.82 -2.87
CA TYR A 241 0.01 -2.56 -3.47
C TYR A 241 0.95 -2.14 -4.58
N ASP A 242 0.42 -1.45 -5.57
CA ASP A 242 1.18 -0.67 -6.54
C ASP A 242 1.21 0.81 -6.07
N TYR A 243 0.11 1.26 -5.44
CA TYR A 243 -0.04 2.62 -4.90
C TYR A 243 -0.60 2.62 -3.49
N ILE A 244 -0.03 3.46 -2.63
CA ILE A 244 -0.56 3.79 -1.30
C ILE A 244 -0.92 5.27 -1.31
N ILE A 245 -2.21 5.57 -1.23
CA ILE A 245 -2.74 6.93 -1.28
C ILE A 245 -3.11 7.36 0.13
N ILE A 246 -2.55 8.47 0.58
CA ILE A 246 -2.69 8.98 1.93
C ILE A 246 -3.45 10.31 1.91
N ASP A 247 -4.60 10.37 2.59
CA ASP A 247 -5.37 11.59 2.79
C ASP A 247 -5.03 12.20 4.15
N LEU A 248 -4.42 13.39 4.14
CA LEU A 248 -3.88 14.03 5.34
C LEU A 248 -4.84 15.08 5.89
N ASP A 249 -4.66 15.45 7.16
CA ASP A 249 -5.38 16.57 7.74
C ASP A 249 -4.84 17.91 7.20
N SER A 250 -5.61 18.99 7.36
CA SER A 250 -5.15 20.35 7.04
C SER A 250 -4.34 20.99 8.16
N SER A 251 -4.21 20.29 9.30
CA SER A 251 -3.41 20.72 10.44
C SER A 251 -1.90 20.64 10.17
N ILE A 252 -1.14 21.40 10.96
CA ILE A 252 0.32 21.29 11.04
C ILE A 252 0.59 20.32 12.19
N HIS A 253 0.66 19.04 11.88
CA HIS A 253 0.84 17.96 12.85
C HIS A 253 1.93 17.01 12.39
N GLU A 254 2.69 16.45 13.32
CA GLU A 254 3.84 15.58 13.04
C GLU A 254 3.46 14.36 12.18
N ARG A 255 2.26 13.82 12.39
CA ARG A 255 1.68 12.73 11.56
C ARG A 255 1.63 13.07 10.07
N ASN A 256 1.26 14.31 9.73
CA ASN A 256 1.14 14.74 8.34
C ASN A 256 2.53 14.91 7.74
N ILE A 257 3.46 15.46 8.51
CA ILE A 257 4.87 15.66 8.12
C ILE A 257 5.50 14.30 7.82
N ALA A 258 5.41 13.35 8.75
CA ALA A 258 5.93 12.00 8.58
C ALA A 258 5.33 11.30 7.34
N ALA A 259 4.03 11.43 7.09
CA ALA A 259 3.41 10.87 5.90
C ALA A 259 3.95 11.48 4.60
N MET A 260 4.11 12.80 4.56
CA MET A 260 4.70 13.49 3.40
C MET A 260 6.17 13.09 3.18
N GLU A 261 6.98 12.98 4.24
CA GLU A 261 8.38 12.54 4.12
C GLU A 261 8.53 11.12 3.57
N ASN A 262 7.57 10.24 3.87
CA ASN A 262 7.53 8.87 3.31
C ASN A 262 6.94 8.81 1.89
N SER A 263 6.41 9.92 1.37
CA SER A 263 5.77 9.95 0.07
C SER A 263 6.77 10.06 -1.07
N ASP A 264 6.48 9.35 -2.14
CA ASP A 264 7.16 9.52 -3.43
C ASP A 264 6.64 10.79 -4.13
N GLU A 265 5.35 11.08 -4.00
CA GLU A 265 4.69 12.28 -4.55
C GLU A 265 3.72 12.92 -3.53
N VAL A 266 3.57 14.24 -3.56
CA VAL A 266 2.66 14.98 -2.67
C VAL A 266 1.79 15.94 -3.49
N PHE A 267 0.49 15.68 -3.53
CA PHE A 267 -0.47 16.62 -4.09
C PHE A 267 -0.85 17.69 -3.07
N TRP A 268 -0.41 18.92 -3.33
CA TRP A 268 -0.79 20.09 -2.55
C TRP A 268 -2.01 20.76 -3.16
N VAL A 269 -3.18 20.54 -2.56
CA VAL A 269 -4.45 21.04 -3.08
C VAL A 269 -4.71 22.45 -2.57
N LEU A 270 -4.85 23.39 -3.49
CA LEU A 270 -5.13 24.81 -3.24
C LEU A 270 -6.55 25.11 -3.71
N ASN A 271 -7.32 25.90 -2.96
CA ASN A 271 -8.52 26.52 -3.52
C ASN A 271 -8.16 27.80 -4.27
N SER A 272 -9.00 28.20 -5.22
CA SER A 272 -8.86 29.47 -5.95
C SER A 272 -9.12 30.74 -5.11
N ASP A 273 -9.34 30.61 -3.80
CA ASP A 273 -9.55 31.74 -2.89
C ASP A 273 -8.24 32.22 -2.23
N GLU A 274 -8.16 33.52 -1.98
CA GLU A 274 -6.98 34.20 -1.43
C GLU A 274 -6.55 33.63 -0.07
N ALA A 275 -7.50 33.25 0.78
CA ALA A 275 -7.22 32.72 2.11
C ALA A 275 -6.50 31.36 2.05
N SER A 276 -6.90 30.48 1.12
CA SER A 276 -6.25 29.18 0.93
C SER A 276 -4.82 29.32 0.41
N LEU A 277 -4.58 30.28 -0.47
CA LEU A 277 -3.27 30.54 -1.04
C LEU A 277 -2.34 31.17 0.00
N ALA A 278 -2.83 32.15 0.77
CA ALA A 278 -2.08 32.78 1.84
C ALA A 278 -1.63 31.78 2.91
N LYS A 279 -2.52 30.87 3.34
CA LYS A 279 -2.16 29.81 4.31
C LYS A 279 -1.07 28.89 3.76
N SER A 280 -1.23 28.42 2.54
CA SER A 280 -0.26 27.50 1.92
C SER A 280 1.10 28.17 1.69
N GLN A 281 1.10 29.43 1.25
CA GLN A 281 2.33 30.21 1.06
C GLN A 281 3.05 30.41 2.39
N TYR A 282 2.31 30.77 3.45
CA TYR A 282 2.87 30.92 4.78
C TYR A 282 3.51 29.63 5.30
N ILE A 283 2.84 28.50 5.13
CA ILE A 283 3.34 27.18 5.54
C ILE A 283 4.67 26.86 4.83
N LEU A 284 4.76 27.11 3.52
CA LEU A 284 5.93 26.76 2.70
C LEU A 284 7.11 27.73 2.88
N ASP A 285 6.83 29.04 3.00
CA ASP A 285 7.86 30.08 3.11
C ASP A 285 8.53 30.11 4.48
N ASN A 286 7.78 29.77 5.52
CA ASN A 286 8.28 29.76 6.90
C ASN A 286 8.68 28.35 7.36
N ASP A 287 8.71 27.40 6.44
CA ASP A 287 9.02 25.99 6.69
C ASP A 287 8.27 25.43 7.92
N VAL A 288 6.99 25.80 8.03
CA VAL A 288 6.19 25.58 9.25
C VAL A 288 6.00 24.09 9.54
N LEU A 289 6.05 23.28 8.49
CA LEU A 289 5.96 21.84 8.56
C LEU A 289 7.34 21.17 8.70
N ASP A 290 8.45 21.93 8.71
CA ASP A 290 9.85 21.45 8.82
C ASP A 290 10.08 20.17 7.97
N ILE A 291 9.55 20.17 6.75
CA ILE A 291 9.51 18.95 5.94
C ILE A 291 10.87 18.80 5.28
N ASN A 292 11.65 17.80 5.69
CA ASN A 292 12.90 17.45 5.03
C ASN A 292 12.64 16.62 3.76
N MET A 293 11.73 17.10 2.90
CA MET A 293 11.33 16.44 1.67
C MET A 293 11.85 17.23 0.46
N ASP A 294 12.21 16.47 -0.58
CA ASP A 294 12.48 17.03 -1.89
C ASP A 294 11.23 17.75 -2.45
N LYS A 295 11.28 19.08 -2.51
CA LYS A 295 10.16 19.91 -2.99
C LYS A 295 9.78 19.61 -4.45
N THR A 296 10.63 18.93 -5.23
CA THR A 296 10.28 18.52 -6.60
C THR A 296 9.20 17.44 -6.66
N LYS A 297 8.87 16.81 -5.52
CA LYS A 297 7.78 15.83 -5.38
C LYS A 297 6.42 16.48 -5.15
N ILE A 298 6.38 17.81 -4.97
CA ILE A 298 5.14 18.51 -4.65
C ILE A 298 4.47 18.94 -5.95
N HIS A 299 3.24 18.46 -6.14
CA HIS A 299 2.37 18.84 -7.23
C HIS A 299 1.30 19.83 -6.76
N TYR A 300 1.33 21.05 -7.27
CA TYR A 300 0.33 22.06 -6.91
C TYR A 300 -0.92 21.95 -7.78
N VAL A 301 -2.06 21.68 -7.14
CA VAL A 301 -3.35 21.49 -7.81
C VAL A 301 -4.31 22.60 -7.38
N LEU A 302 -4.83 23.38 -8.33
CA LEU A 302 -5.80 24.43 -8.05
C LEU A 302 -7.23 23.91 -8.25
N ASN A 303 -7.99 23.82 -7.17
CA ASN A 303 -9.39 23.40 -7.15
C ASN A 303 -10.37 24.60 -7.12
N LYS A 304 -11.62 24.32 -7.48
CA LYS A 304 -12.78 25.23 -7.49
C LYS A 304 -12.58 26.42 -8.41
N VAL A 305 -11.84 26.22 -9.50
CA VAL A 305 -11.55 27.27 -10.47
C VAL A 305 -12.86 27.69 -11.16
N GLY A 306 -13.14 28.99 -11.10
CA GLY A 306 -14.27 29.61 -11.81
C GLY A 306 -13.91 29.93 -13.27
N SER A 307 -14.64 30.88 -13.87
CA SER A 307 -14.31 31.38 -15.22
C SER A 307 -12.97 32.12 -15.29
N SER A 308 -12.51 32.62 -14.16
CA SER A 308 -11.21 33.28 -13.98
C SER A 308 -10.67 32.95 -12.60
N VAL A 309 -9.34 32.95 -12.46
CA VAL A 309 -8.68 33.00 -11.16
C VAL A 309 -8.83 34.40 -10.57
N PHE A 310 -8.80 34.54 -9.24
CA PHE A 310 -8.90 35.87 -8.63
C PHE A 310 -7.72 36.76 -9.04
N GLU A 311 -7.95 38.08 -9.11
CA GLU A 311 -7.01 39.05 -9.71
C GLU A 311 -5.61 39.04 -9.05
N GLY A 312 -5.54 38.71 -7.76
CA GLY A 312 -4.29 38.65 -7.01
C GLY A 312 -3.52 37.34 -7.12
N PHE A 313 -3.98 36.36 -7.92
CA PHE A 313 -3.37 35.01 -7.97
C PHE A 313 -1.86 35.04 -8.23
N ASN A 314 -1.42 35.90 -9.15
CA ASN A 314 -0.01 35.99 -9.55
C ASN A 314 0.91 36.59 -8.47
N SER A 315 0.37 37.07 -7.33
CA SER A 315 1.19 37.47 -6.19
C SER A 315 1.67 36.28 -5.36
N TYR A 316 1.07 35.10 -5.56
CA TYR A 316 1.44 33.86 -4.91
C TYR A 316 2.37 33.04 -5.81
N ASN A 317 3.43 32.48 -5.23
CA ASN A 317 4.51 31.84 -5.98
C ASN A 317 4.29 30.32 -6.09
N PHE A 318 3.16 29.92 -6.70
CA PHE A 318 2.83 28.51 -6.94
C PHE A 318 2.95 28.16 -8.42
N SER A 319 3.70 27.11 -8.73
CA SER A 319 3.70 26.51 -10.08
C SER A 319 2.55 25.52 -10.19
N ILE A 320 1.35 26.01 -10.51
CA ILE A 320 0.16 25.15 -10.64
C ILE A 320 0.31 24.22 -11.85
N GLU A 321 0.21 22.93 -11.60
CA GLU A 321 0.34 21.89 -12.63
C GLU A 321 -1.00 21.48 -13.22
N THR A 322 -2.07 21.54 -12.42
CA THR A 322 -3.42 21.24 -12.92
C THR A 322 -4.50 22.08 -12.26
N HIS A 323 -5.58 22.29 -13.01
CA HIS A 323 -6.73 23.11 -12.61
C HIS A 323 -7.99 22.24 -12.66
N VAL A 324 -8.72 22.19 -11.55
CA VAL A 324 -9.99 21.49 -11.44
C VAL A 324 -11.12 22.52 -11.33
N PRO A 325 -12.03 22.58 -12.32
CA PRO A 325 -13.12 23.55 -12.31
C PRO A 325 -14.11 23.25 -11.19
N PHE A 326 -14.79 24.29 -10.70
CA PHE A 326 -15.90 24.09 -9.78
C PHE A 326 -17.06 23.35 -10.49
N ASN A 327 -17.46 22.20 -9.97
CA ASN A 327 -18.61 21.45 -10.45
C ASN A 327 -19.82 21.65 -9.54
N ALA A 328 -20.78 22.48 -9.98
CA ALA A 328 -21.98 22.78 -9.22
C ALA A 328 -22.87 21.54 -8.95
N HIS A 329 -22.87 20.57 -9.86
CA HIS A 329 -23.67 19.35 -9.72
C HIS A 329 -23.25 18.52 -8.49
N TRP A 330 -21.98 18.61 -8.07
CA TRP A 330 -21.50 17.93 -6.88
C TRP A 330 -22.10 18.44 -5.57
N LEU A 331 -22.86 19.53 -5.58
CA LEU A 331 -23.64 19.95 -4.41
C LEU A 331 -24.95 19.17 -4.28
N GLU A 332 -25.37 18.45 -5.32
CA GLU A 332 -26.69 17.83 -5.43
C GLU A 332 -26.65 16.29 -5.25
N ILE A 333 -25.44 15.72 -5.17
CA ILE A 333 -25.21 14.27 -5.15
C ILE A 333 -24.38 13.84 -3.94
N SER A 334 -24.46 12.56 -3.58
CA SER A 334 -23.70 11.99 -2.46
C SER A 334 -22.19 11.97 -2.74
N GLU A 335 -21.38 11.94 -1.69
CA GLU A 335 -19.91 11.85 -1.81
C GLU A 335 -19.45 10.61 -2.60
N GLN A 336 -20.06 9.45 -2.32
CA GLN A 336 -19.83 8.23 -3.12
C GLN A 336 -20.18 8.43 -4.60
N THR A 337 -21.31 9.07 -4.91
CA THR A 337 -21.72 9.34 -6.30
C THR A 337 -20.70 10.24 -7.00
N LYS A 338 -20.16 11.27 -6.34
CA LYS A 338 -19.12 12.13 -6.93
C LYS A 338 -17.90 11.33 -7.37
N VAL A 339 -17.40 10.44 -6.50
CA VAL A 339 -16.25 9.58 -6.81
C VAL A 339 -16.60 8.62 -7.96
N LEU A 340 -17.78 8.01 -7.96
CA LEU A 340 -18.17 7.04 -8.98
C LEU A 340 -18.36 7.68 -10.37
N GLU A 341 -18.99 8.86 -10.45
CA GLU A 341 -19.27 9.56 -11.71
C GLU A 341 -18.04 10.28 -12.28
N ASP A 342 -17.14 10.80 -11.45
CA ASP A 342 -15.96 11.53 -11.92
C ASP A 342 -14.95 10.61 -12.61
N THR A 343 -14.56 10.92 -13.83
CA THR A 343 -13.53 10.17 -14.57
C THR A 343 -12.30 11.02 -14.90
N LEU A 344 -12.36 12.33 -14.61
CA LEU A 344 -11.39 13.30 -15.09
C LEU A 344 -10.31 13.60 -14.05
N ILE A 345 -10.65 13.78 -12.77
CA ILE A 345 -9.66 14.20 -11.76
C ILE A 345 -8.57 13.14 -11.65
N GLY A 346 -8.95 11.88 -11.45
CA GLY A 346 -7.98 10.81 -11.27
C GLY A 346 -7.05 10.63 -12.48
N GLU A 347 -7.56 10.78 -13.70
CA GLU A 347 -6.77 10.73 -14.94
C GLU A 347 -5.83 11.93 -15.08
N GLN A 348 -6.26 13.12 -14.68
CA GLN A 348 -5.42 14.32 -14.71
C GLN A 348 -4.27 14.21 -13.70
N LEU A 349 -4.56 13.72 -12.49
CA LEU A 349 -3.57 13.57 -11.43
C LEU A 349 -2.55 12.47 -11.75
N SER A 350 -2.97 11.34 -12.34
CA SER A 350 -2.05 10.25 -12.68
C SER A 350 -0.93 10.68 -13.64
N LYS A 351 -1.26 11.51 -14.63
CA LYS A 351 -0.32 12.06 -15.61
C LYS A 351 0.82 12.90 -15.01
N LEU A 352 0.66 13.40 -13.78
CA LEU A 352 1.66 14.27 -13.15
C LEU A 352 2.85 13.49 -12.59
N PHE A 353 2.66 12.22 -12.22
CA PHE A 353 3.72 11.36 -11.68
C PHE A 353 4.06 10.15 -12.57
N GLU A 354 3.20 9.80 -13.51
CA GLU A 354 3.51 8.80 -14.53
C GLU A 354 4.58 9.34 -15.49
N LYS A 355 5.86 9.08 -15.17
CA LYS A 355 6.97 9.34 -16.10
C LYS A 355 6.70 8.60 -17.41
N ASN A 356 6.32 9.32 -18.48
CA ASN A 356 6.30 8.79 -19.84
C ASN A 356 7.70 8.22 -20.17
N PRO A 357 7.89 6.89 -20.27
CA PRO A 357 9.18 6.32 -20.63
C PRO A 357 9.47 6.48 -22.14
N ASP A 358 8.45 6.82 -22.94
CA ASP A 358 8.47 6.64 -24.40
C ASP A 358 8.56 7.93 -25.24
N ILE A 359 8.77 9.12 -24.64
CA ILE A 359 8.82 10.39 -25.41
C ILE A 359 10.23 10.96 -25.62
N PHE A 360 11.28 10.38 -25.01
CA PHE A 360 12.67 10.74 -25.34
C PHE A 360 13.31 9.75 -26.32
N SER A 361 12.74 9.68 -27.52
CA SER A 361 13.47 9.22 -28.72
C SER A 361 13.27 10.20 -29.88
N GLU A 362 13.45 11.50 -29.62
CA GLU A 362 13.79 12.41 -30.70
C GLU A 362 15.21 12.08 -31.17
N VAL A 363 15.25 11.30 -32.25
CA VAL A 363 16.41 11.09 -33.10
C VAL A 363 16.88 12.46 -33.59
N ALA A 364 17.88 13.02 -32.92
CA ALA A 364 18.68 14.09 -33.49
C ALA A 364 19.47 13.50 -34.66
N ALA A 365 18.95 13.69 -35.88
CA ALA A 365 19.72 13.50 -37.10
C ALA A 365 20.85 14.52 -37.10
N VAL A 366 22.08 14.05 -36.90
CA VAL A 366 23.29 14.83 -37.18
C VAL A 366 23.50 14.75 -38.67
N GLU A 367 23.18 15.83 -39.39
CA GLU A 367 23.62 16.02 -40.77
C GLU A 367 25.15 16.22 -40.79
N SER A 368 25.81 15.44 -41.65
CA SER A 368 27.25 15.54 -41.97
C SER A 368 27.52 16.54 -43.08
#